data_AF-A0A7Y0SDV1-F1
#
_entry.id   AF-A0A7Y0SDV1-F1
#
_cell.length_a   1.000
_cell.length_b   1.000
_cell.length_c   1.000
_cell.angle_alpha   90.00
_cell.angle_beta   90.00
_cell.angle_gamma   90.00
#
_symmetry.space_group_name_H-M   'P 1'
#
loop_
_entity.id
_entity.type
_entity.pdbx_description
1 polymer ?
#
loop_
_entity_poly.entity_id
_entity_poly.type
_entity_poly.pdbx_seq_one_letter_code
_entity_poly.pdbx_strand_id
1 'polypeptide(L)'
;NNKNATTKQPLTKEEVNRLKVILVMSLFTIVFWAGFEQAGGLMNIYTQQYTDPMIGGFEVPAAWFQSLNPFFIITLAPVLAVLWVKLGKREP
;
A
#
# COMPACT_ATOMS: atom_id res chain seq x y z
N ASN A 1 50.68 10.44 -6.66
CA ASN A 1 50.14 10.36 -8.04
C ASN A 1 49.02 9.32 -8.05
N ASN A 2 47.76 9.70 -7.85
CA ASN A 2 46.65 8.74 -7.92
C ASN A 2 45.40 9.45 -8.46
N LYS A 3 45.34 9.58 -9.79
CA LYS A 3 44.20 10.11 -10.54
C LYS A 3 43.34 8.94 -11.02
N ASN A 4 42.77 8.16 -10.10
CA ASN A 4 41.66 7.28 -10.45
C ASN A 4 40.41 8.15 -10.59
N ALA A 5 40.34 8.90 -11.69
CA ALA A 5 39.12 9.53 -12.12
C ALA A 5 38.10 8.42 -12.36
N THR A 6 37.10 8.33 -11.48
CA THR A 6 35.91 7.49 -11.64
C THR A 6 35.31 7.77 -13.01
N THR A 7 35.63 6.90 -13.96
CA THR A 7 35.16 6.99 -15.34
C THR A 7 33.67 6.72 -15.27
N LYS A 8 32.85 7.75 -15.55
CA LYS A 8 31.39 7.61 -15.65
C LYS A 8 31.09 6.71 -16.84
N GLN A 9 31.01 5.41 -16.59
CA GLN A 9 30.60 4.45 -17.62
C GLN A 9 29.12 4.68 -17.94
N PRO A 10 28.74 4.74 -19.24
CA PRO A 10 27.35 4.88 -19.61
C PRO A 10 26.57 3.62 -19.21
N LEU A 11 25.33 3.80 -18.76
CA LEU A 11 24.45 2.70 -18.37
C LEU A 11 24.22 1.75 -19.54
N THR A 12 24.23 0.46 -19.26
CA THR A 12 23.87 -0.58 -20.22
C THR A 12 22.37 -0.54 -20.53
N LYS A 13 21.98 -1.08 -21.69
CA LYS A 13 20.55 -1.14 -22.10
C LYS A 13 19.70 -1.94 -21.10
N GLU A 14 20.27 -2.97 -20.48
CA GLU A 14 19.58 -3.77 -19.47
C GLU A 14 19.35 -2.98 -18.17
N GLU A 15 20.35 -2.23 -17.71
CA GLU A 15 20.22 -1.37 -16.52
C GLU A 15 19.15 -0.29 -16.73
N VAL A 16 19.11 0.33 -17.91
CA VAL A 16 18.09 1.31 -18.26
C VAL A 16 16.69 0.68 -18.27
N ASN A 17 16.54 -0.54 -18.78
CA ASN A 17 15.25 -1.24 -18.77
C ASN A 17 14.79 -1.58 -17.35
N ARG A 18 15.68 -2.06 -16.48
CA ARG A 18 15.36 -2.31 -15.06
C ARG A 18 14.97 -1.03 -14.34
N LEU A 19 15.68 0.08 -14.60
CA LEU A 19 15.38 1.38 -14.01
C LEU A 19 13.99 1.88 -14.42
N LYS A 20 13.57 1.67 -15.68
CA LYS A 20 12.20 1.98 -16.12
C LYS A 20 11.15 1.16 -15.36
N VAL A 21 11.37 -0.14 -15.16
CA VAL A 21 10.46 -1.00 -14.39
C VAL A 21 10.35 -0.50 -12.94
N ILE A 22 11.49 -0.20 -12.31
CA ILE A 22 11.51 0.35 -10.95
C ILE A 22 10.76 1.67 -10.87
N LEU A 23 10.94 2.57 -11.84
CA LEU A 23 10.25 3.87 -11.86
C LEU A 23 8.74 3.69 -11.96
N VAL A 24 8.28 2.80 -12.86
CA VAL A 24 6.86 2.50 -13.01
C VAL A 24 6.28 1.87 -11.75
N MET A 25 6.94 0.85 -11.19
CA MET A 25 6.52 0.20 -9.94
C MET A 25 6.52 1.17 -8.75
N SER A 26 7.51 2.05 -8.68
CA SER A 26 7.59 3.11 -7.66
C SER A 26 6.43 4.09 -7.78
N LEU A 27 6.05 4.49 -8.99
CA LEU A 27 4.90 5.38 -9.20
C LEU A 27 3.61 4.74 -8.66
N PHE A 28 3.35 3.47 -9.00
CA PHE A 28 2.19 2.75 -8.46
C PHE A 28 2.26 2.63 -6.94
N THR A 29 3.44 2.36 -6.39
CA THR A 29 3.66 2.26 -4.94
C THR A 29 3.37 3.58 -4.24
N ILE A 30 3.83 4.71 -4.79
CA ILE A 30 3.58 6.05 -4.25
C ILE A 30 2.08 6.35 -4.24
N VAL A 31 1.39 6.11 -5.35
CA VAL A 31 -0.07 6.36 -5.44
C VAL A 31 -0.83 5.49 -4.45
N PHE A 32 -0.47 4.21 -4.34
CA PHE A 32 -1.08 3.29 -3.39
C PHE A 32 -0.91 3.78 -1.95
N TRP A 33 0.33 4.08 -1.53
CA TRP A 33 0.60 4.53 -0.17
C TRP A 33 0.03 5.92 0.13
N ALA A 34 0.03 6.84 -0.84
CA ALA A 34 -0.60 8.14 -0.67
C ALA A 34 -2.11 8.03 -0.39
N GLY A 35 -2.80 7.08 -1.01
CA GLY A 35 -4.21 6.78 -0.70
C GLY A 35 -4.37 6.03 0.63
N PHE A 36 -3.51 5.05 0.90
CA PHE A 36 -3.55 4.26 2.12
C PHE A 36 -3.33 5.10 3.39
N GLU A 37 -2.35 6.01 3.36
CA GLU A 37 -2.05 6.90 4.50
C GLU A 37 -3.20 7.86 4.82
N GLN A 38 -4.02 8.23 3.82
CA GLN A 38 -5.22 9.04 4.06
C GLN A 38 -6.28 8.29 4.88
N ALA A 39 -6.27 6.95 4.88
CA ALA A 39 -7.19 6.17 5.72
C ALA A 39 -6.94 6.39 7.23
N GLY A 40 -5.73 6.79 7.63
CA GLY A 40 -5.43 7.11 9.02
C GLY A 40 -6.00 8.47 9.46
N GLY A 41 -5.75 9.52 8.67
CA GLY A 41 -6.11 10.90 9.02
C GLY A 41 -7.48 11.34 8.48
N LEU A 42 -7.67 11.22 7.17
CA LEU A 42 -8.85 11.75 6.47
C LEU A 42 -10.11 10.98 6.83
N MET A 43 -10.01 9.65 7.01
CA MET A 43 -11.15 8.81 7.39
C MET A 43 -11.75 9.26 8.73
N ASN A 44 -10.93 9.59 9.73
CA ASN A 44 -11.42 10.01 11.04
C ASN A 44 -12.21 11.34 10.94
N ILE A 45 -11.71 12.31 10.18
CA ILE A 45 -12.40 13.60 9.95
C ILE A 45 -13.68 13.35 9.15
N TYR A 46 -13.63 12.50 8.12
CA TYR A 46 -14.78 12.19 7.29
C TYR A 46 -15.90 11.54 8.09
N THR A 47 -15.58 10.57 8.95
CA THR A 47 -16.55 9.94 9.84
C THR A 47 -17.18 10.95 10.79
N GLN A 48 -16.39 11.89 11.35
CA GLN A 48 -16.92 12.90 12.27
C GLN A 48 -17.86 13.90 11.59
N GLN A 49 -17.62 14.23 10.30
CA GLN A 49 -18.35 15.30 9.61
C GLN A 49 -19.50 14.79 8.73
N TYR A 50 -19.38 13.58 8.20
CA TYR A 50 -20.26 13.08 7.14
C TYR A 50 -20.85 11.70 7.42
N THR A 51 -20.56 11.09 8.57
CA THR A 51 -21.15 9.81 8.98
C THR A 51 -21.97 10.03 10.24
N ASP A 52 -23.15 9.43 10.31
CA ASP A 52 -23.92 9.36 11.55
C ASP A 52 -23.29 8.28 12.45
N PRO A 53 -22.67 8.64 13.60
CA PRO A 53 -22.04 7.67 14.48
C PRO A 53 -23.04 6.93 15.38
N MET A 54 -24.33 7.29 15.33
CA MET A 54 -25.33 6.71 16.22
C MET A 54 -25.79 5.34 15.74
N ILE A 55 -25.56 4.31 16.56
CA ILE A 55 -26.16 2.99 16.41
C ILE A 55 -27.18 2.82 17.54
N GLY A 56 -28.44 3.10 17.22
CA GLY A 56 -29.50 3.14 18.22
C GLY A 56 -29.27 4.26 19.23
N GLY A 57 -28.94 3.91 20.48
CA GLY A 57 -28.62 4.87 21.55
C GLY A 57 -27.13 5.01 21.87
N PHE A 58 -26.25 4.33 21.13
CA PHE A 58 -24.80 4.35 21.35
C PHE A 58 -24.09 5.16 20.26
N GLU A 59 -23.22 6.07 20.66
CA GLU A 59 -22.36 6.84 19.76
C GLU A 59 -21.05 6.07 19.52
N VAL A 60 -20.82 5.65 18.28
CA VAL A 60 -19.58 4.96 17.89
C VAL A 60 -18.45 5.98 17.73
N PRO A 61 -17.33 5.85 18.46
CA PRO A 61 -16.19 6.76 18.30
C PRO A 61 -15.60 6.67 16.89
N ALA A 62 -15.36 7.80 16.24
CA ALA A 62 -14.76 7.84 14.90
C ALA A 62 -13.39 7.11 14.82
N ALA A 63 -12.62 7.11 15.92
CA ALA A 63 -11.36 6.38 16.02
C ALA A 63 -11.51 4.85 15.83
N TRP A 64 -12.68 4.27 16.13
CA TRP A 64 -12.92 2.83 15.92
C TRP A 64 -12.93 2.45 14.44
N PHE A 65 -13.20 3.39 13.53
CA PHE A 65 -13.12 3.11 12.10
C PHE A 65 -11.68 2.77 11.67
N GLN A 66 -10.66 3.21 12.42
CA GLN A 66 -9.27 2.82 12.16
C GLN A 66 -9.01 1.32 12.43
N SER A 67 -9.81 0.67 13.30
CA SER A 67 -9.66 -0.77 13.55
C SER A 67 -10.18 -1.64 12.41
N LEU A 68 -10.92 -1.08 11.45
CA LEU A 68 -11.39 -1.82 10.28
C LEU A 68 -10.22 -2.34 9.44
N ASN A 69 -9.12 -1.59 9.33
CA ASN A 69 -7.94 -1.99 8.57
C ASN A 69 -7.31 -3.29 9.10
N PRO A 70 -6.87 -3.38 10.38
CA PRO A 70 -6.35 -4.63 10.92
C PRO A 70 -7.41 -5.74 10.98
N PHE A 71 -8.69 -5.40 11.20
CA PHE A 71 -9.78 -6.38 11.16
C PHE A 71 -9.87 -7.08 9.80
N PHE A 72 -9.85 -6.32 8.69
CA PHE A 72 -9.88 -6.91 7.35
C PHE A 72 -8.61 -7.70 7.03
N ILE A 73 -7.43 -7.24 7.46
CA ILE A 73 -6.19 -8.02 7.26
C ILE A 73 -6.29 -9.37 7.99
N ILE A 74 -6.64 -9.37 9.26
CA ILE A 74 -6.69 -10.60 10.08
C ILE A 74 -7.73 -11.59 9.53
N THR A 75 -8.89 -11.09 9.09
CA THR A 75 -9.98 -11.95 8.60
C THR A 75 -9.78 -12.42 7.16
N LEU A 76 -9.27 -11.56 6.28
CA LEU A 76 -9.10 -11.88 4.85
C LEU A 76 -7.75 -12.54 4.54
N ALA A 77 -6.69 -12.30 5.31
CA ALA A 77 -5.38 -12.90 5.04
C ALA A 77 -5.40 -14.44 5.01
N PRO A 78 -6.07 -15.16 5.94
CA PRO A 78 -6.20 -16.61 5.85
C PRO A 78 -6.98 -17.05 4.61
N VAL A 79 -8.05 -16.33 4.25
CA VAL A 79 -8.88 -16.63 3.07
C VAL A 79 -8.07 -16.49 1.79
N LEU A 80 -7.31 -15.40 1.66
CA LEU A 80 -6.42 -15.16 0.53
C LEU A 80 -5.26 -16.17 0.50
N ALA A 81 -4.69 -16.54 1.64
CA ALA A 81 -3.65 -17.57 1.72
C ALA A 81 -4.16 -18.93 1.23
N VAL A 82 -5.36 -19.35 1.65
CA VAL A 82 -5.99 -20.59 1.16
C VAL A 82 -6.28 -20.52 -0.33
N LEU A 83 -6.78 -19.38 -0.82
CA LEU A 83 -7.01 -19.17 -2.24
C LEU A 83 -5.71 -19.29 -3.05
N TRP A 84 -4.62 -18.71 -2.56
CA TRP A 84 -3.31 -18.76 -3.21
C TRP A 84 -2.76 -20.18 -3.30
N VAL A 85 -2.79 -20.92 -2.18
CA VAL A 85 -2.39 -22.34 -2.15
C VAL A 85 -3.24 -23.18 -3.11
N LYS A 86 -4.55 -22.89 -3.20
CA LYS A 86 -5.47 -23.59 -4.11
C LYS A 86 -5.19 -23.28 -5.59
N LEU A 87 -4.69 -22.09 -5.92
CA LEU A 87 -4.32 -21.72 -7.29
C LEU A 87 -3.07 -22.48 -7.78
N GLY A 88 -2.18 -22.90 -6.87
CA GLY A 88 -1.04 -23.77 -7.18
C GLY A 88 -0.21 -23.25 -8.36
N LYS A 89 -0.13 -24.02 -9.45
CA LYS A 89 0.65 -23.66 -10.67
C LYS A 89 0.10 -22.47 -11.48
N ARG A 90 -1.02 -21.88 -11.07
CA ARG A 90 -1.64 -20.70 -11.69
C ARG A 90 -1.55 -19.47 -10.78
N GLU A 91 -0.67 -19.51 -9.78
CA GLU A 91 -0.33 -18.30 -9.03
C GLU A 91 0.29 -17.27 -10.00
N PRO A 92 -0.21 -16.02 -10.00
CA PRO A 92 0.36 -14.94 -10.80
C PRO A 92 1.76 -14.52 -10.34
#